data_AF-A0A7C5XDS6-F1
#
_entry.id   AF-A0A7C5XDS6-F1
#
_cell.length_a   1.000
_cell.length_b   1.000
_cell.length_c   1.000
_cell.angle_alpha   90.00
_cell.angle_beta   90.00
_cell.angle_gamma   90.00
#
_symmetry.space_group_name_H-M   'P 1'
#
loop_
_entity.id
_entity.type
_entity.pdbx_description
1 polymer ?
#
loop_
_entity_poly.entity_id
_entity_poly.type
_entity_poly.pdbx_seq_one_letter_code
_entity_poly.pdbx_strand_id
1 'polypeptide(L)'
;MLSEVQKLIKEGKIDQAIELAETEYSKSKDDKLFNLYGIALFKKGEFEKASEVFEELYKKYPENLNLFLNYSRSLMEAGKLEDAERVLREGAMLFADSEKVFELLDECQRRKEERRKYEKEKQEGKRKAEEEEEEKEKEKE
;
A
#
# COMPACT_ATOMS: atom_id res chain seq x y z
N MET A 1 -17.92 15.95 -14.84
CA MET A 1 -17.77 15.19 -13.58
C MET A 1 -16.40 14.55 -13.47
N LEU A 2 -16.01 13.62 -14.35
CA LEU A 2 -14.66 13.04 -14.38
C LEU A 2 -13.53 14.09 -14.43
N SER A 3 -13.66 15.10 -15.29
CA SER A 3 -12.71 16.21 -15.40
C SER A 3 -12.62 17.06 -14.12
N GLU A 4 -13.73 17.19 -13.39
CA GLU A 4 -13.77 17.97 -12.15
C GLU A 4 -13.06 17.24 -11.01
N VAL A 5 -13.30 15.93 -10.88
CA VAL A 5 -12.54 15.08 -9.94
C VAL A 5 -11.04 15.18 -10.21
N GLN A 6 -10.62 15.06 -11.48
CA GLN A 6 -9.21 15.21 -11.87
C GLN A 6 -8.64 16.59 -11.50
N LYS A 7 -9.43 17.65 -11.69
CA LYS A 7 -9.03 19.00 -11.34
C LYS A 7 -8.84 19.14 -9.82
N LEU A 8 -9.78 18.67 -9.01
CA LEU A 8 -9.69 18.70 -7.55
C LEU A 8 -8.45 17.96 -7.04
N ILE A 9 -8.13 16.80 -7.63
CA ILE A 9 -6.90 16.05 -7.31
C ILE A 9 -5.65 16.88 -7.61
N LYS A 10 -5.60 17.55 -8.77
CA LYS A 10 -4.46 18.39 -9.17
C LYS A 10 -4.30 19.62 -8.29
N GLU A 11 -5.40 20.20 -7.84
CA GLU A 11 -5.42 21.35 -6.92
C GLU A 11 -5.12 20.96 -5.47
N GLY A 12 -4.97 19.67 -5.17
CA GLY A 12 -4.72 19.18 -3.80
C GLY A 12 -5.96 19.22 -2.90
N LYS A 13 -7.15 19.47 -3.46
CA LYS A 13 -8.43 19.44 -2.75
C LYS A 13 -8.91 17.99 -2.60
N ILE A 14 -8.13 17.20 -1.88
CA ILE A 14 -8.25 15.74 -1.87
C ILE A 14 -9.58 15.28 -1.28
N ASP A 15 -10.05 15.87 -0.18
CA ASP A 15 -11.33 15.49 0.43
C ASP A 15 -12.53 15.72 -0.51
N GLN A 16 -12.55 16.85 -1.21
CA GLN A 16 -13.58 17.16 -2.19
C GLN A 16 -13.52 16.20 -3.39
N ALA A 17 -12.31 15.84 -3.82
CA ALA A 17 -12.13 14.87 -4.89
C ALA A 17 -12.69 13.49 -4.52
N ILE A 18 -12.46 13.04 -3.27
CA ILE A 18 -12.95 11.76 -2.75
C ILE A 18 -14.48 11.76 -2.74
N GLU A 19 -15.11 12.76 -2.12
CA GLU A 19 -16.57 12.86 -2.01
C GLU A 19 -17.23 12.90 -3.39
N LEU A 20 -16.69 13.70 -4.31
CA LEU A 20 -17.23 13.81 -5.65
C LEU A 20 -17.05 12.51 -6.44
N ALA A 21 -15.86 11.88 -6.36
CA ALA A 21 -15.59 10.64 -7.08
C ALA A 21 -16.47 9.48 -6.58
N GLU A 22 -16.62 9.33 -5.26
CA GLU A 22 -17.47 8.31 -4.64
C GLU A 22 -18.94 8.49 -5.03
N THR A 23 -19.45 9.72 -4.90
CA THR A 23 -20.83 10.07 -5.26
C THR A 23 -21.10 9.78 -6.73
N GLU A 24 -20.22 10.21 -7.63
CA GLU A 24 -20.42 10.02 -9.07
C GLU A 24 -20.21 8.56 -9.50
N TYR A 25 -19.28 7.85 -8.88
CA TYR A 25 -19.11 6.41 -9.09
C TYR A 25 -20.35 5.63 -8.65
N SER A 26 -20.95 5.96 -7.51
CA SER A 26 -22.16 5.27 -7.03
C SER A 26 -23.33 5.33 -8.03
N LYS A 27 -23.44 6.43 -8.78
CA LYS A 27 -24.48 6.65 -9.80
C LYS A 27 -24.15 5.97 -11.14
N SER A 28 -22.90 6.12 -11.59
CA SER A 28 -22.50 5.75 -12.96
C SER A 28 -21.88 4.36 -13.06
N LYS A 29 -21.28 3.87 -11.97
CA LYS A 29 -20.38 2.71 -11.94
C LYS A 29 -19.26 2.78 -12.99
N ASP A 30 -18.80 3.99 -13.31
CA ASP A 30 -17.70 4.23 -14.25
C ASP A 30 -16.34 3.92 -13.59
N ASP A 31 -15.63 2.92 -14.13
CA ASP A 31 -14.32 2.50 -13.65
C ASP A 31 -13.25 3.60 -13.72
N LYS A 32 -13.41 4.61 -14.60
CA LYS A 32 -12.50 5.76 -14.61
C LYS A 32 -12.69 6.66 -13.40
N LEU A 33 -13.94 6.85 -12.95
CA LEU A 33 -14.23 7.56 -11.70
C LEU A 33 -13.73 6.77 -10.50
N PHE A 34 -13.90 5.44 -10.53
CA PHE A 34 -13.38 4.57 -9.48
C PHE A 34 -11.85 4.62 -9.38
N ASN A 35 -11.15 4.65 -10.52
CA ASN A 35 -9.70 4.84 -10.53
C ASN A 35 -9.29 6.20 -9.92
N LEU A 36 -10.03 7.28 -10.21
CA LEU A 36 -9.75 8.59 -9.62
C LEU A 36 -10.04 8.62 -8.11
N TYR A 37 -11.08 7.91 -7.67
CA TYR A 37 -11.37 7.70 -6.25
C TYR A 37 -10.19 7.02 -5.55
N GLY A 38 -9.67 5.93 -6.11
CA GLY A 38 -8.47 5.25 -5.59
C GLY A 38 -7.24 6.16 -5.53
N ILE A 39 -7.00 6.97 -6.57
CA ILE A 39 -5.89 7.95 -6.60
C ILE A 39 -6.05 9.00 -5.49
N ALA A 40 -7.26 9.50 -5.28
CA ALA A 40 -7.53 10.50 -4.26
C ALA A 40 -7.36 9.91 -2.84
N LEU A 41 -7.84 8.68 -2.60
CA LEU A 41 -7.61 7.94 -1.36
C LEU A 41 -6.11 7.73 -1.08
N PHE A 42 -5.34 7.31 -2.08
CA PHE A 42 -3.90 7.14 -1.95
C PHE A 42 -3.21 8.45 -1.55
N LYS A 43 -3.59 9.57 -2.19
CA LYS A 43 -3.04 10.91 -1.85
C LYS A 43 -3.43 11.39 -0.46
N LYS A 44 -4.56 10.94 0.08
CA LYS A 44 -4.99 11.22 1.45
C LYS A 44 -4.21 10.40 2.50
N GLY A 45 -3.56 9.33 2.08
CA GLY A 45 -2.92 8.35 2.97
C GLY A 45 -3.84 7.22 3.40
N GLU A 46 -5.03 7.10 2.80
CA GLU A 46 -5.98 6.01 3.05
C GLU A 46 -5.60 4.79 2.20
N PHE A 47 -4.42 4.23 2.47
CA PHE A 47 -3.76 3.26 1.61
C PHE A 47 -4.52 1.92 1.53
N GLU A 48 -5.12 1.46 2.62
CA GLU A 48 -5.94 0.25 2.64
C GLU A 48 -7.13 0.37 1.69
N LYS A 49 -7.91 1.46 1.79
CA LYS A 49 -9.06 1.69 0.91
C LYS A 49 -8.61 1.87 -0.54
N ALA A 50 -7.49 2.57 -0.77
CA ALA A 50 -6.93 2.70 -2.11
C ALA A 50 -6.57 1.32 -2.70
N SER A 51 -5.98 0.43 -1.89
CA SER A 51 -5.62 -0.92 -2.32
C SER A 51 -6.85 -1.76 -2.71
N GLU A 52 -7.97 -1.64 -2.00
CA GLU A 52 -9.23 -2.33 -2.35
C GLU A 52 -9.77 -1.86 -3.70
N VAL A 53 -9.80 -0.54 -3.93
CA VAL A 53 -10.25 0.05 -5.20
C VAL A 53 -9.38 -0.42 -6.36
N PHE A 54 -8.05 -0.39 -6.20
CA PHE A 54 -7.15 -0.80 -7.27
C PHE A 54 -7.13 -2.32 -7.47
N GLU A 55 -7.36 -3.12 -6.42
CA GLU A 55 -7.52 -4.58 -6.56
C GLU A 55 -8.73 -4.91 -7.46
N GLU A 56 -9.88 -4.29 -7.19
CA GLU A 56 -11.09 -4.47 -8.01
C GLU A 56 -10.86 -4.09 -9.47
N LEU A 57 -10.23 -2.94 -9.71
CA LEU A 57 -9.91 -2.48 -11.06
C LEU A 57 -8.88 -3.38 -11.76
N TYR A 58 -7.85 -3.84 -11.04
CA TYR A 58 -6.85 -4.74 -11.57
C TYR A 58 -7.45 -6.10 -11.95
N LYS A 59 -8.39 -6.64 -11.15
CA LYS A 59 -9.12 -7.87 -11.48
C LYS A 59 -9.90 -7.75 -12.80
N LYS A 60 -10.45 -6.57 -13.10
CA LYS A 60 -11.15 -6.31 -14.38
C LYS A 60 -10.18 -6.09 -15.54
N TYR A 61 -9.03 -5.48 -15.28
CA TYR A 61 -8.06 -5.06 -16.28
C TYR A 61 -6.64 -5.54 -15.92
N PRO A 62 -6.39 -6.86 -15.92
CA PRO A 62 -5.12 -7.41 -15.43
C PRO A 62 -3.90 -6.98 -16.24
N GLU A 63 -4.06 -6.63 -17.52
CA GLU A 63 -2.97 -6.16 -18.38
C GLU A 63 -2.67 -4.65 -18.23
N ASN A 64 -3.39 -3.94 -17.36
CA ASN A 64 -3.17 -2.51 -17.17
C ASN A 64 -2.07 -2.27 -16.12
N LEU A 65 -0.86 -2.00 -16.61
CA LEU A 65 0.30 -1.73 -15.78
C LEU A 65 0.07 -0.59 -14.76
N ASN A 66 -0.67 0.46 -15.09
CA ASN A 66 -0.90 1.56 -14.14
C ASN A 66 -1.77 1.14 -12.96
N LEU A 67 -2.80 0.31 -13.21
CA LEU A 67 -3.64 -0.23 -12.13
C LEU A 67 -2.85 -1.20 -11.26
N PHE A 68 -2.02 -2.04 -11.87
CA PHE A 68 -1.09 -2.90 -11.16
C PHE A 68 -0.14 -2.10 -10.25
N LEU A 69 0.55 -1.10 -10.79
CA LEU A 69 1.50 -0.29 -10.03
C LEU A 69 0.82 0.45 -8.87
N ASN A 70 -0.36 1.01 -9.10
CA ASN A 70 -1.15 1.67 -8.05
C ASN A 70 -1.60 0.69 -6.97
N TYR A 71 -2.01 -0.53 -7.34
CA TYR A 71 -2.39 -1.57 -6.40
C TYR A 71 -1.22 -1.99 -5.52
N SER A 72 -0.10 -2.40 -6.15
CA SER A 72 1.11 -2.83 -5.43
C SER A 72 1.65 -1.74 -4.52
N ARG A 73 1.70 -0.49 -4.99
CA ARG A 73 2.15 0.64 -4.16
C ARG A 73 1.21 0.91 -2.99
N SER A 74 -0.11 0.83 -3.21
CA SER A 74 -1.09 1.00 -2.12
C SER A 74 -0.93 -0.07 -1.04
N LEU A 75 -0.66 -1.32 -1.40
CA LEU A 75 -0.36 -2.39 -0.43
C LEU A 75 0.92 -2.10 0.37
N MET A 76 1.98 -1.61 -0.30
CA MET A 76 3.24 -1.27 0.37
C MET A 76 3.05 -0.13 1.38
N GLU A 77 2.32 0.91 1.02
CA GLU A 77 2.08 2.03 1.93
C GLU A 77 1.11 1.70 3.07
N ALA A 78 0.16 0.79 2.84
CA ALA A 78 -0.63 0.16 3.90
C ALA A 78 0.19 -0.74 4.84
N GLY A 79 1.49 -0.93 4.58
CA GLY A 79 2.36 -1.81 5.36
C GLY A 79 2.09 -3.30 5.16
N LYS A 80 1.23 -3.68 4.20
CA LYS A 80 0.91 -5.05 3.80
C LYS A 80 2.00 -5.61 2.87
N LEU A 81 3.24 -5.63 3.35
CA LEU A 81 4.42 -5.93 2.55
C LEU A 81 4.44 -7.38 2.03
N GLU A 82 3.85 -8.32 2.77
CA GLU A 82 3.68 -9.71 2.34
C GLU A 82 2.77 -9.83 1.11
N ASP A 83 1.63 -9.16 1.13
CA ASP A 83 0.68 -9.14 0.02
C ASP A 83 1.28 -8.40 -1.19
N ALA A 84 1.94 -7.26 -0.94
CA ALA A 84 2.61 -6.49 -1.97
C ALA A 84 3.67 -7.34 -2.69
N GLU A 85 4.52 -8.07 -1.97
CA GLU A 85 5.55 -8.92 -2.56
C GLU A 85 4.92 -10.02 -3.43
N ARG A 86 3.86 -10.68 -2.96
CA ARG A 86 3.17 -11.72 -3.73
C ARG A 86 2.65 -11.17 -5.05
N VAL A 87 1.93 -10.05 -5.00
CA VAL A 87 1.40 -9.38 -6.20
C VAL A 87 2.52 -8.92 -7.12
N LEU A 88 3.61 -8.37 -6.58
CA LEU A 88 4.76 -7.91 -7.36
C LEU A 88 5.47 -9.05 -8.08
N ARG A 89 5.59 -10.23 -7.47
CA ARG A 89 6.14 -11.43 -8.11
C ARG A 89 5.27 -11.94 -9.24
N GLU A 90 3.95 -11.93 -9.06
CA GLU A 90 2.99 -12.29 -10.12
C GLU A 90 3.09 -11.28 -11.28
N GLY A 91 3.12 -9.98 -10.98
CA GLY A 91 3.22 -8.93 -11.98
C GLY A 91 4.57 -8.88 -12.69
N ALA A 92 5.67 -9.29 -12.06
CA ALA A 92 6.97 -9.39 -12.73
C ALA A 92 6.96 -10.41 -13.89
N MET A 93 6.06 -11.40 -13.86
CA MET A 93 5.85 -12.32 -14.98
C MET A 93 5.00 -11.70 -16.08
N LEU A 94 3.99 -10.90 -15.71
CA LEU A 94 3.05 -10.28 -16.65
C LEU A 94 3.62 -9.03 -17.34
N PHE A 95 4.46 -8.28 -16.61
CA PHE A 95 5.07 -7.01 -17.01
C PHE A 95 6.59 -7.14 -17.04
N ALA A 96 7.11 -8.20 -17.66
CA ALA A 96 8.52 -8.57 -17.64
C ALA A 96 9.47 -7.49 -18.20
N ASP A 97 8.97 -6.58 -19.04
CA ASP A 97 9.74 -5.47 -19.61
C ASP A 97 9.66 -4.17 -18.78
N SER A 98 8.90 -4.17 -17.68
CA SER A 98 8.65 -2.97 -16.88
C SER A 98 9.64 -2.84 -15.73
N GLU A 99 10.65 -1.98 -15.90
CA GLU A 99 11.63 -1.63 -14.87
C GLU A 99 10.96 -1.22 -13.55
N LYS A 100 9.87 -0.46 -13.60
CA LYS A 100 9.09 -0.02 -12.43
C LYS A 100 8.55 -1.17 -11.57
N VAL A 101 8.26 -2.33 -12.16
CA VAL A 101 7.78 -3.48 -11.40
C VAL A 101 8.93 -4.08 -10.59
N PHE A 102 10.11 -4.20 -11.18
CA PHE A 102 11.30 -4.67 -10.48
C PHE A 102 11.76 -3.68 -9.40
N GLU A 103 11.75 -2.38 -9.69
CA GLU A 103 12.04 -1.33 -8.69
C GLU A 103 11.13 -1.44 -7.46
N LEU A 104 9.82 -1.63 -7.66
CA LEU A 104 8.88 -1.80 -6.56
C LEU A 104 9.09 -3.12 -5.81
N LEU A 105 9.42 -4.21 -6.51
CA LEU A 105 9.72 -5.49 -5.87
C LEU A 105 10.96 -5.39 -4.98
N ASP A 106 12.03 -4.76 -5.46
CA ASP A 106 13.25 -4.53 -4.70
C ASP A 106 12.99 -3.62 -3.49
N GLU A 107 12.24 -2.53 -3.67
CA GLU A 107 11.81 -1.65 -2.58
C GLU A 107 10.99 -2.42 -1.53
N CYS A 108 10.04 -3.25 -1.95
CA CYS A 108 9.23 -4.07 -1.07
C CYS A 108 10.09 -5.05 -0.26
N GLN A 109 11.05 -5.72 -0.89
CA GLN A 109 11.94 -6.67 -0.22
C GLN A 109 12.83 -5.98 0.82
N ARG A 110 13.42 -4.83 0.48
CA ARG A 110 14.22 -4.04 1.43
C ARG A 110 13.39 -3.62 2.65
N ARG A 111 12.18 -3.07 2.45
CA ARG A 111 11.28 -2.70 3.56
C ARG A 111 10.94 -3.89 4.48
N LYS A 112 10.80 -5.10 3.92
CA LYS A 112 10.56 -6.31 4.71
C LYS A 112 11.77 -6.73 5.52
N GLU A 113 12.96 -6.68 4.93
CA GLU A 113 14.20 -7.00 5.61
C GLU A 113 14.45 -6.03 6.78
N GLU A 114 14.28 -4.73 6.55
CA GLU A 114 14.38 -3.69 7.57
C GLU A 114 13.39 -3.93 8.72
N ARG A 115 12.13 -4.27 8.41
CA ARG A 115 11.11 -4.61 9.42
C ARG A 115 11.51 -5.85 10.23
N ARG A 116 11.95 -6.92 9.58
CA ARG A 116 12.40 -8.16 10.25
C ARG A 116 13.58 -7.90 11.17
N LYS A 117 14.55 -7.09 10.72
CA LYS A 117 15.71 -6.70 11.52
C LYS A 117 15.28 -5.94 12.77
N TYR A 118 14.43 -4.92 12.61
CA TYR A 118 13.90 -4.13 13.72
C TYR A 118 13.13 -4.99 14.74
N GLU A 119 12.31 -5.92 14.26
CA GLU A 119 11.55 -6.84 15.12
C GLU A 119 12.47 -7.76 15.93
N LYS A 120 13.52 -8.29 15.29
CA LYS A 120 14.53 -9.11 15.97
C LYS A 120 15.27 -8.32 17.05
N GLU A 121 15.76 -7.13 16.73
CA GLU A 121 16.46 -6.26 17.69
C GLU A 121 15.56 -5.89 18.87
N LYS A 122 14.28 -5.60 18.62
CA LYS A 122 13.29 -5.32 19.65
C LYS A 122 13.04 -6.54 20.55
N GLN A 123 13.00 -7.74 19.99
CA GLN A 123 12.83 -8.98 20.76
C GLN A 123 14.06 -9.27 21.64
N GLU A 124 15.27 -9.11 21.10
CA GLU A 124 16.52 -9.28 21.86
C GLU A 124 16.63 -8.26 22.99
N GLY A 125 16.23 -7.00 22.75
CA GLY A 125 16.19 -5.96 23.78
C GLY A 125 15.24 -6.29 24.93
N LYS A 126 14.04 -6.80 24.63
CA LYS A 126 13.09 -7.26 25.66
C LYS A 126 13.63 -8.41 26.50
N ARG A 127 14.21 -9.42 25.82
CA ARG A 127 14.77 -10.59 26.51
C ARG A 127 15.89 -10.20 27.48
N LYS A 128 16.79 -9.29 27.08
CA LYS A 128 17.85 -8.81 27.97
C LYS A 128 17.31 -8.06 29.20
N ALA A 129 16.26 -7.26 29.03
CA ALA A 129 15.63 -6.57 30.15
C ALA A 129 14.98 -7.56 31.14
N GLU A 130 14.32 -8.60 30.64
CA GLU A 130 13.76 -9.68 31.47
C GLU A 130 14.86 -10.44 32.23
N GLU A 131 15.96 -10.80 31.54
CA GLU A 131 17.12 -11.48 32.17
C GLU A 131 17.75 -10.61 33.28
N GLU A 132 17.90 -9.29 33.08
CA GLU A 132 18.41 -8.35 34.10
C GLU A 132 17.47 -8.16 35.29
N GLU A 133 16.15 -8.21 35.08
CA GLU A 133 15.17 -8.15 36.18
C GLU A 133 15.21 -9.42 37.04
N GLU A 134 15.25 -10.60 36.41
CA GLU A 134 15.37 -11.88 37.11
C GLU A 134 16.67 -11.98 37.94
N GLU A 135 17.79 -11.48 37.41
CA GLU A 135 19.06 -11.44 38.16
C GLU A 135 18.95 -10.52 39.39
N LYS A 136 18.36 -9.33 39.24
CA LYS A 136 18.16 -8.39 40.36
C LYS A 136 17.19 -8.91 41.43
N GLU A 137 16.25 -9.77 41.08
CA GLU A 137 15.36 -10.42 42.03
C GLU A 137 16.09 -11.53 42.81
N LYS A 138 16.88 -12.36 42.12
CA LYS A 138 17.69 -13.41 42.75
C LYS A 138 18.75 -12.87 43.71
N GLU A 139 19.29 -11.67 43.45
CA GLU A 139 20.25 -11.01 44.36
C GLU A 139 19.60 -10.40 45.62
N LYS A 140 18.26 -10.28 45.66
CA LYS A 140 17.51 -9.72 46.80
C LYS A 140 16.94 -10.78 47.75
N GLU A 141 16.97 -12.06 47.36
CA GLU A 141 16.59 -13.22 48.20
C GLU A 141 17.79 -13.80 48.96
#